data_AF-A0A662CUY4-F1
#
_entry.id   AF-A0A662CUY4-F1
#
_cell.length_a   1.000
_cell.length_b   1.000
_cell.length_c   1.000
_cell.angle_alpha   90.00
_cell.angle_beta   90.00
_cell.angle_gamma   90.00
#
_symmetry.space_group_name_H-M   'P 1'
#
loop_
_entity.id
_entity.type
_entity.pdbx_description
1 polymer ?
#
loop_
_entity_poly.entity_id
_entity_poly.type
_entity_poly.pdbx_seq_one_letter_code
_entity_poly.pdbx_strand_id
1 'polypeptide(L)'
;FKSKRNQTAAETPHKEELPDNEYSIPSLLEQTKIFFTRDLLTKLTNMQYILLNLLEAPLLALIMGFFTKYFSGTSDNPAVYIFRNNENLPAFLLMSVVVFLFLGMTLSSEEIIKDRTIIQRESFLNLSRGSYLHSKILIMFAISAFQSLSYVLVGNLIFEIKGMLLAYWLILFTTSCFANILGLNISAGLNSVTTIYILVPLLLIPQIIFCGVLVKYDKLHHSLTNYEYVPLIGNMMTSRWAYEALAVEQFKNNEFEKVFFEIEQKRSTADYLKNWLVPELEGKLEELKQNYRDEADPESIQADLQTLNTMLAEMGKLVPELQPYRPDHADVETFSDPTAEAIKAYLKGVSNLTGRIFMSSNKEKDLINNALIDHLGSVKAYSDFRNKYDNKSLSDLVRNRSVLDKVAEKDGRMIRKYELAYMKPTSKIGRAHLYAPNKQLGRFEIDTLWYNVAAIWLYTLVFYLTLRTDLLRKAMNISERRKLTRKQAS
;
A
#
# COMPACT_ATOMS: atom_id res chain seq x y z
N PHE A 1 90.73 21.93 -11.69
CA PHE A 1 91.04 22.07 -10.25
C PHE A 1 89.78 22.48 -9.51
N LYS A 2 89.28 21.61 -8.62
CA LYS A 2 88.00 21.75 -7.90
C LYS A 2 88.10 22.84 -6.81
N SER A 3 87.18 23.80 -6.85
CA SER A 3 86.87 24.71 -5.75
C SER A 3 86.26 23.92 -4.58
N LYS A 4 86.85 24.04 -3.38
CA LYS A 4 86.32 23.47 -2.14
C LYS A 4 85.11 24.29 -1.70
N ARG A 5 83.93 23.70 -1.89
CA ARG A 5 82.63 24.15 -1.40
C ARG A 5 82.60 23.93 0.12
N ASN A 6 82.57 25.01 0.91
CA ASN A 6 82.19 24.93 2.32
C ASN A 6 80.72 24.49 2.38
N GLN A 7 80.48 23.31 2.93
CA GLN A 7 79.14 22.86 3.32
C GLN A 7 78.76 23.59 4.60
N THR A 8 77.99 24.67 4.47
CA THR A 8 77.17 25.17 5.57
C THR A 8 76.10 24.11 5.84
N ALA A 9 76.10 23.56 7.06
CA ALA A 9 75.06 22.66 7.52
C ALA A 9 73.71 23.38 7.40
N ALA A 10 72.79 22.81 6.62
CA ALA A 10 71.43 23.28 6.55
C ALA A 10 70.78 23.02 7.91
N GLU A 11 70.41 24.08 8.62
CA GLU A 11 69.56 24.00 9.79
C GLU A 11 68.26 23.29 9.38
N THR A 12 68.01 22.12 9.98
CA THR A 12 66.73 21.44 9.89
C THR A 12 65.65 22.40 10.41
N PRO A 13 64.60 22.73 9.63
CA PRO A 13 63.57 23.62 10.10
C PRO A 13 62.94 23.00 11.35
N HIS A 14 62.98 23.74 12.46
CA HIS A 14 62.26 23.39 13.68
C HIS A 14 60.78 23.19 13.29
N LYS A 15 60.29 21.96 13.44
CA LYS A 15 58.85 21.70 13.44
C LYS A 15 58.30 22.42 14.66
N GLU A 16 57.68 23.58 14.47
CA GLU A 16 56.80 24.15 15.48
C GLU A 16 55.73 23.11 15.80
N GLU A 17 55.61 22.77 17.08
CA GLU A 17 54.52 21.92 17.55
C GLU A 17 53.22 22.67 17.26
N LEU A 18 52.32 22.04 16.50
CA LEU A 18 51.00 22.59 16.22
C LEU A 18 50.33 22.92 17.56
N PRO A 19 49.68 24.10 17.70
CA PRO A 19 48.99 24.46 18.93
C PRO A 19 47.99 23.35 19.30
N ASP A 20 47.90 23.03 20.59
CA ASP A 20 46.96 22.03 21.09
C ASP A 20 45.54 22.37 20.61
N ASN A 21 44.93 21.42 19.91
CA ASN A 21 43.59 21.61 19.38
C ASN A 21 42.57 21.55 20.52
N GLU A 22 42.25 22.70 21.12
CA GLU A 22 41.24 22.84 22.18
C GLU A 22 39.81 22.50 21.71
N TYR A 23 39.59 22.30 20.41
CA TYR A 23 38.29 22.00 19.83
C TYR A 23 38.14 20.51 19.54
N SER A 24 37.59 19.77 20.50
CA SER A 24 37.15 18.39 20.26
C SER A 24 35.85 18.36 19.46
N ILE A 25 35.83 17.61 18.36
CA ILE A 25 34.61 17.38 17.58
C ILE A 25 33.57 16.70 18.49
N PRO A 26 32.36 17.25 18.66
CA PRO A 26 31.33 16.65 19.51
C PRO A 26 30.94 15.25 19.05
N SER A 27 30.38 14.44 19.95
CA SER A 27 29.91 13.10 19.62
C SER A 27 28.75 13.13 18.59
N LEU A 28 28.51 12.01 17.90
CA LEU A 28 27.47 11.93 16.84
C LEU A 28 26.06 12.32 17.32
N LEU A 29 25.71 11.98 18.56
CA LEU A 29 24.42 12.31 19.16
C LEU A 29 24.33 13.79 19.53
N GLU A 30 25.40 14.35 20.08
CA GLU A 30 25.48 15.79 20.38
C GLU A 30 25.38 16.62 19.10
N GLN A 31 26.07 16.22 18.03
CA GLN A 31 25.95 16.87 16.73
C GLN A 31 24.50 16.83 16.21
N THR A 32 23.83 15.68 16.31
CA THR A 32 22.42 15.55 15.91
C THR A 32 21.54 16.50 16.72
N LYS A 33 21.76 16.58 18.04
CA LYS A 33 21.02 17.49 18.93
C LYS A 33 21.27 18.96 18.59
N ILE A 34 22.51 19.35 18.29
CA ILE A 34 22.88 20.71 17.90
C ILE A 34 22.19 21.09 16.59
N PHE A 35 22.32 20.26 15.56
CA PHE A 35 21.66 20.50 14.27
C PHE A 35 20.14 20.55 14.40
N PHE A 36 19.56 19.64 15.19
CA PHE A 36 18.13 19.63 15.47
C PHE A 36 17.68 20.92 16.16
N THR A 37 18.40 21.34 17.21
CA THR A 37 18.06 22.54 17.97
C THR A 37 18.15 23.79 17.09
N ARG A 38 19.22 23.91 16.30
CA ARG A 38 19.40 25.02 15.35
C ARG A 38 18.26 25.10 14.35
N ASP A 39 17.95 23.98 13.70
CA ASP A 39 16.93 23.92 12.66
C ASP A 39 15.53 24.16 13.24
N LEU A 40 15.23 23.59 14.41
CA LEU A 40 13.98 23.81 15.13
C LEU A 40 13.81 25.30 15.49
N LEU A 41 14.81 25.93 16.12
CA LEU A 41 14.74 27.34 16.50
C LEU A 41 14.58 28.25 15.28
N THR A 42 15.25 27.93 14.17
CA THR A 42 15.15 28.70 12.92
C THR A 42 13.72 28.64 12.36
N LYS A 43 13.10 27.45 12.36
CA LYS A 43 11.71 27.26 11.94
C LYS A 43 10.72 27.91 12.89
N LEU A 44 10.94 27.80 14.21
CA LEU A 44 10.08 28.39 15.25
C LEU A 44 10.09 29.93 15.25
N THR A 45 11.15 30.54 14.73
CA THR A 45 11.24 32.00 14.61
C THR A 45 10.40 32.52 13.43
N ASN A 46 10.14 31.69 12.42
CA ASN A 46 9.34 32.07 11.26
C ASN A 46 7.86 31.71 11.46
N MET A 47 7.09 32.64 12.04
CA MET A 47 5.66 32.44 12.30
C MET A 47 4.85 32.13 11.03
N GLN A 48 5.18 32.73 9.89
CA GLN A 48 4.48 32.45 8.62
C GLN A 48 4.70 30.99 8.21
N TYR A 49 5.93 30.49 8.30
CA TYR A 49 6.26 29.10 8.00
C TYR A 49 5.55 28.13 8.93
N ILE A 50 5.53 28.39 10.25
CA ILE A 50 4.84 27.52 11.20
C ILE A 50 3.34 27.49 10.90
N LEU A 51 2.71 28.67 10.79
CA LEU A 51 1.27 28.76 10.57
C LEU A 51 0.86 28.05 9.28
N LEU A 52 1.58 28.27 8.19
CA LEU A 52 1.30 27.60 6.92
C LEU A 52 1.41 26.07 7.07
N ASN A 53 2.54 25.55 7.58
CA ASN A 53 2.71 24.11 7.71
C ASN A 53 1.72 23.47 8.70
N LEU A 54 1.37 24.16 9.78
CA LEU A 54 0.49 23.62 10.81
C LEU A 54 -0.98 23.62 10.36
N LEU A 55 -1.40 24.64 9.62
CA LEU A 55 -2.78 24.83 9.19
C LEU A 55 -3.10 24.19 7.83
N GLU A 56 -2.10 23.96 6.98
CA GLU A 56 -2.31 23.41 5.64
C GLU A 56 -3.03 22.06 5.67
N ALA A 57 -2.56 21.11 6.48
CA ALA A 57 -3.18 19.79 6.60
C ALA A 57 -4.64 19.84 7.13
N PRO A 58 -4.95 20.48 8.28
CA PRO A 58 -6.33 20.56 8.76
C PRO A 58 -7.24 21.38 7.84
N LEU A 59 -6.72 22.40 7.15
CA LEU A 59 -7.48 23.16 6.14
C LEU A 59 -7.83 22.28 4.95
N LEU A 60 -6.87 21.49 4.44
CA LEU A 60 -7.16 20.50 3.39
C LEU A 60 -8.18 19.47 3.88
N ALA A 61 -8.07 18.96 5.10
CA ALA A 61 -9.08 18.06 5.66
C ALA A 61 -10.47 18.71 5.70
N LEU A 62 -10.56 19.99 6.04
CA LEU A 62 -11.82 20.74 6.06
C LEU A 62 -12.40 20.89 4.65
N ILE A 63 -11.59 21.31 3.67
CA ILE A 63 -12.01 21.46 2.28
C ILE A 63 -12.47 20.11 1.72
N MET A 64 -11.64 19.07 1.85
CA MET A 64 -11.98 17.74 1.38
C MET A 64 -13.25 17.24 2.06
N GLY A 65 -13.31 17.34 3.40
CA GLY A 65 -14.47 16.99 4.21
C GLY A 65 -15.75 17.66 3.73
N PHE A 66 -15.71 18.97 3.51
CA PHE A 66 -16.85 19.75 3.04
C PHE A 66 -17.36 19.29 1.68
N PHE A 67 -16.46 19.09 0.70
CA PHE A 67 -16.86 18.70 -0.66
C PHE A 67 -17.25 17.23 -0.81
N THR A 68 -16.76 16.37 0.09
CA THR A 68 -16.97 14.91 -0.03
C THR A 68 -17.98 14.37 0.99
N LYS A 69 -18.42 15.15 1.98
CA LYS A 69 -19.51 14.73 2.88
C LYS A 69 -20.84 14.70 2.13
N TYR A 70 -21.24 13.51 1.67
CA TYR A 70 -22.52 13.32 1.00
C TYR A 70 -23.66 13.14 2.00
N PHE A 71 -24.71 13.95 1.85
CA PHE A 71 -25.94 13.86 2.63
C PHE A 71 -26.95 13.02 1.83
N SER A 72 -27.19 11.80 2.28
CA SER A 72 -28.14 10.89 1.60
C SER A 72 -29.60 11.28 1.85
N GLY A 73 -29.87 12.04 2.92
CA GLY A 73 -31.21 12.34 3.35
C GLY A 73 -31.96 11.11 3.88
N THR A 74 -33.16 11.38 4.36
CA THR A 74 -34.19 10.41 4.73
C THR A 74 -35.52 10.91 4.18
N SER A 75 -36.55 10.05 4.12
CA SER A 75 -37.89 10.44 3.64
C SER A 75 -38.46 11.67 4.36
N ASP A 76 -38.09 11.87 5.63
CA ASP A 76 -38.57 12.99 6.45
C ASP A 76 -37.65 14.21 6.39
N ASN A 77 -36.36 14.03 6.12
CA ASN A 77 -35.39 15.14 6.07
C ASN A 77 -34.26 14.86 5.06
N PRO A 78 -34.18 15.62 3.96
CA PRO A 78 -33.16 15.45 2.93
C PRO A 78 -31.75 15.86 3.38
N ALA A 79 -31.60 16.60 4.48
CA ALA A 79 -30.32 17.09 5.00
C ALA A 79 -29.68 16.16 6.04
N VAL A 80 -30.20 14.95 6.25
CA VAL A 80 -29.63 14.00 7.21
C VAL A 80 -28.38 13.33 6.64
N TYR A 81 -27.32 13.34 7.42
CA TYR A 81 -26.09 12.60 7.12
C TYR A 81 -26.16 11.18 7.69
N ILE A 82 -25.85 10.19 6.85
CA ILE A 82 -25.71 8.79 7.25
C ILE A 82 -24.38 8.30 6.71
N PHE A 83 -23.41 8.03 7.61
CA PHE A 83 -22.06 7.59 7.22
C PHE A 83 -22.09 6.40 6.26
N ARG A 84 -22.99 5.44 6.51
CA ARG A 84 -23.17 4.26 5.66
C ARG A 84 -23.49 4.54 4.20
N ASN A 85 -24.24 5.61 3.95
CA ASN A 85 -24.67 5.99 2.61
C ASN A 85 -23.74 7.03 1.97
N ASN A 86 -22.65 7.43 2.64
CA ASN A 86 -21.71 8.36 2.07
C ASN A 86 -20.91 7.69 0.94
N GLU A 87 -21.23 8.05 -0.30
CA GLU A 87 -20.64 7.44 -1.49
C GLU A 87 -19.17 7.83 -1.71
N ASN A 88 -18.74 8.96 -1.15
CA ASN A 88 -17.44 9.55 -1.41
C ASN A 88 -16.33 9.05 -0.47
N LEU A 89 -16.62 8.14 0.48
CA LEU A 89 -15.60 7.64 1.40
C LEU A 89 -14.37 7.06 0.66
N PRO A 90 -14.52 6.20 -0.37
CA PRO A 90 -13.36 5.70 -1.11
C PRO A 90 -12.52 6.78 -1.77
N ALA A 91 -13.16 7.83 -2.29
CA ALA A 91 -12.46 8.96 -2.88
C ALA A 91 -11.71 9.77 -1.79
N PHE A 92 -12.35 10.02 -0.65
CA PHE A 92 -11.73 10.70 0.48
C PHE A 92 -10.47 9.97 0.99
N LEU A 93 -10.49 8.64 1.09
CA LEU A 93 -9.32 7.85 1.46
C LEU A 93 -8.16 8.02 0.46
N LEU A 94 -8.47 8.02 -0.85
CA LEU A 94 -7.46 8.18 -1.90
C LEU A 94 -6.85 9.58 -1.83
N MET A 95 -7.70 10.60 -1.71
CA MET A 95 -7.27 11.98 -1.64
C MET A 95 -6.48 12.26 -0.37
N SER A 96 -6.82 11.63 0.77
CA SER A 96 -6.02 11.69 2.01
C SER A 96 -4.60 11.19 1.77
N VAL A 97 -4.43 10.02 1.14
CA VAL A 97 -3.11 9.46 0.80
C VAL A 97 -2.32 10.41 -0.11
N VAL A 98 -2.98 10.95 -1.15
CA VAL A 98 -2.34 11.88 -2.10
C VAL A 98 -1.89 13.16 -1.41
N VAL A 99 -2.71 13.73 -0.52
CA VAL A 99 -2.37 14.91 0.28
C VAL A 99 -1.09 14.66 1.08
N PHE A 100 -0.98 13.53 1.79
CA PHE A 100 0.23 13.27 2.60
C PHE A 100 1.47 12.92 1.79
N LEU A 101 1.31 12.36 0.59
CA LEU A 101 2.42 12.24 -0.36
C LEU A 101 2.88 13.62 -0.84
N PHE A 102 1.94 14.50 -1.21
CA PHE A 102 2.25 15.84 -1.68
C PHE A 102 2.91 16.70 -0.60
N LEU A 103 2.28 16.82 0.57
CA LEU A 103 2.79 17.63 1.68
C LEU A 103 4.17 17.19 2.13
N GLY A 104 4.38 15.87 2.31
CA GLY A 104 5.68 15.36 2.74
C GLY A 104 6.78 15.60 1.69
N MET A 105 6.49 15.42 0.40
CA MET A 105 7.46 15.71 -0.66
C MET A 105 7.77 17.21 -0.74
N THR A 106 6.75 18.07 -0.79
CA THR A 106 6.93 19.52 -0.95
C THR A 106 7.71 20.10 0.22
N LEU A 107 7.33 19.79 1.46
CA LEU A 107 7.97 20.31 2.67
C LEU A 107 9.46 19.96 2.75
N SER A 108 9.79 18.70 2.45
CA SER A 108 11.16 18.19 2.60
C SER A 108 12.05 18.44 1.38
N SER A 109 11.47 18.64 0.20
CA SER A 109 12.20 18.82 -1.05
C SER A 109 13.04 20.10 -1.12
N GLU A 110 12.81 21.06 -0.23
CA GLU A 110 13.59 22.30 -0.18
C GLU A 110 14.64 22.33 0.95
N GLU A 111 14.66 21.35 1.84
CA GLU A 111 15.47 21.42 3.07
C GLU A 111 16.99 21.37 2.81
N ILE A 112 17.47 20.38 2.05
CA ILE A 112 18.90 20.19 1.82
C ILE A 112 19.43 21.22 0.82
N ILE A 113 18.64 21.58 -0.18
CA ILE A 113 19.05 22.57 -1.20
C ILE A 113 19.27 23.96 -0.60
N LYS A 114 18.42 24.38 0.36
CA LYS A 114 18.57 25.67 1.08
C LYS A 114 19.82 25.71 1.94
N ASP A 115 20.17 24.60 2.58
CA ASP A 115 21.32 24.52 3.48
C ASP A 115 22.66 24.36 2.75
N ARG A 116 22.69 24.24 1.41
CA ARG A 116 23.93 23.94 0.65
C ARG A 116 25.08 24.89 0.92
N THR A 117 24.81 26.19 0.99
CA THR A 117 25.86 27.19 1.24
C THR A 117 26.42 27.08 2.65
N ILE A 118 25.57 26.74 3.63
CA ILE A 118 25.96 26.48 5.02
C ILE A 118 26.81 25.21 5.08
N ILE A 119 26.36 24.12 4.48
CA ILE A 119 27.07 22.83 4.45
C ILE A 119 28.45 22.98 3.79
N GLN A 120 28.56 23.78 2.73
CA GLN A 120 29.85 24.05 2.08
C GLN A 120 30.82 24.79 3.01
N ARG A 121 30.32 25.76 3.79
CA ARG A 121 31.13 26.50 4.77
C ARG A 121 31.51 25.62 5.97
N GLU A 122 30.61 24.77 6.44
CA GLU A 122 30.84 23.86 7.57
C GLU A 122 31.69 22.64 7.20
N SER A 123 31.96 22.41 5.91
CA SER A 123 32.76 21.26 5.45
C SER A 123 34.19 21.24 6.04
N PHE A 124 34.76 22.40 6.36
CA PHE A 124 36.08 22.51 7.00
C PHE A 124 36.11 21.97 8.45
N LEU A 125 34.94 21.87 9.10
CA LEU A 125 34.82 21.41 10.49
C LEU A 125 34.66 19.88 10.59
N ASN A 126 34.65 19.15 9.47
CA ASN A 126 34.50 17.68 9.40
C ASN A 126 33.29 17.14 10.21
N LEU A 127 32.18 17.88 10.23
CA LEU A 127 30.95 17.46 10.89
C LEU A 127 30.30 16.26 10.20
N SER A 128 29.60 15.44 10.98
CA SER A 128 28.95 14.23 10.48
C SER A 128 27.73 14.56 9.62
N ARG A 129 27.82 14.24 8.33
CA ARG A 129 26.68 14.27 7.40
C ARG A 129 25.53 13.38 7.86
N GLY A 130 25.84 12.27 8.53
CA GLY A 130 24.83 11.40 9.13
C GLY A 130 24.03 12.11 10.21
N SER A 131 24.71 12.81 11.14
CA SER A 131 24.05 13.55 12.22
C SER A 131 23.15 14.67 11.69
N TYR A 132 23.59 15.38 10.65
CA TYR A 132 22.78 16.37 9.94
C TYR A 132 21.53 15.76 9.28
N LEU A 133 21.67 14.63 8.58
CA LEU A 133 20.52 13.98 7.93
C LEU A 133 19.50 13.49 8.97
N HIS A 134 19.95 12.86 10.06
CA HIS A 134 19.03 12.41 11.12
C HIS A 134 18.30 13.57 11.78
N SER A 135 18.97 14.70 12.05
CA SER A 135 18.29 15.86 12.63
C SER A 135 17.18 16.38 11.70
N LYS A 136 17.45 16.46 10.39
CA LYS A 136 16.45 16.87 9.39
C LYS A 136 15.28 15.91 9.31
N ILE A 137 15.55 14.60 9.24
CA ILE A 137 14.52 13.57 9.19
C ILE A 137 13.62 13.63 10.43
N LEU A 138 14.20 13.76 11.63
CA LEU A 138 13.44 13.83 12.88
C LEU A 138 12.50 15.04 12.92
N ILE A 139 12.94 16.20 12.45
CA ILE A 139 12.10 17.41 12.39
C ILE A 139 10.96 17.21 11.39
N MET A 140 11.25 16.70 10.19
CA MET A 140 10.22 16.44 9.19
C MET A 140 9.18 15.42 9.67
N PHE A 141 9.63 14.35 10.33
CA PHE A 141 8.73 13.35 10.92
C PHE A 141 7.87 13.96 12.03
N ALA A 142 8.43 14.81 12.90
CA ALA A 142 7.66 15.48 13.94
C ALA A 142 6.58 16.40 13.36
N ILE A 143 6.91 17.19 12.33
CA ILE A 143 5.93 18.06 11.64
C ILE A 143 4.84 17.19 10.99
N SER A 144 5.22 16.14 10.26
CA SER A 144 4.26 15.25 9.60
C SER A 144 3.40 14.46 10.59
N ALA A 145 3.92 14.09 11.76
CA ALA A 145 3.14 13.45 12.82
C ALA A 145 2.02 14.37 13.32
N PHE A 146 2.34 15.66 13.52
CA PHE A 146 1.33 16.65 13.89
C PHE A 146 0.33 16.91 12.76
N GLN A 147 0.81 17.13 11.53
CA GLN A 147 -0.04 17.39 10.35
C GLN A 147 -1.01 16.24 10.07
N SER A 148 -0.54 15.00 10.15
CA SER A 148 -1.39 13.81 9.98
C SER A 148 -2.40 13.66 11.10
N LEU A 149 -2.02 13.94 12.34
CA LEU A 149 -2.95 13.88 13.47
C LEU A 149 -4.05 14.93 13.34
N SER A 150 -3.70 16.19 13.03
CA SER A 150 -4.67 17.27 12.87
C SER A 150 -5.60 17.04 11.67
N TYR A 151 -5.07 16.55 10.55
CA TYR A 151 -5.87 16.14 9.40
C TYR A 151 -6.88 15.05 9.76
N VAL A 152 -6.44 13.99 10.43
CA VAL A 152 -7.31 12.86 10.79
C VAL A 152 -8.37 13.29 11.79
N LEU A 153 -8.03 14.14 12.77
CA LEU A 153 -9.00 14.70 13.70
C LEU A 153 -10.11 15.47 12.98
N VAL A 154 -9.75 16.40 12.10
CA VAL A 154 -10.71 17.21 11.35
C VAL A 154 -11.50 16.36 10.35
N GLY A 155 -10.82 15.52 9.58
CA GLY A 155 -11.43 14.65 8.57
C GLY A 155 -12.40 13.65 9.17
N ASN A 156 -12.00 12.94 10.24
CA ASN A 156 -12.87 11.97 10.91
C ASN A 156 -14.04 12.65 11.63
N LEU A 157 -13.87 13.88 12.13
CA LEU A 157 -14.97 14.65 12.72
C LEU A 157 -16.00 15.03 11.65
N ILE A 158 -15.56 15.48 10.47
CA ILE A 158 -16.46 15.84 9.37
C ILE A 158 -17.19 14.60 8.83
N PHE A 159 -16.46 13.51 8.55
CA PHE A 159 -17.04 12.25 8.06
C PHE A 159 -17.74 11.41 9.15
N GLU A 160 -17.64 11.80 10.42
CA GLU A 160 -18.14 11.05 11.56
C GLU A 160 -17.59 9.61 11.63
N ILE A 161 -16.35 9.40 11.16
CA ILE A 161 -15.62 8.13 11.24
C ILE A 161 -15.25 7.84 12.70
N LYS A 162 -15.63 6.67 13.21
CA LYS A 162 -15.48 6.31 14.63
C LYS A 162 -14.61 5.07 14.81
N GLY A 163 -13.78 5.09 15.86
CA GLY A 163 -12.88 3.96 16.21
C GLY A 163 -11.61 3.84 15.38
N MET A 164 -11.41 4.69 14.36
CA MET A 164 -10.36 4.51 13.35
C MET A 164 -9.24 5.55 13.40
N LEU A 165 -9.23 6.42 14.42
CA LEU A 165 -8.29 7.53 14.52
C LEU A 165 -6.84 7.07 14.49
N LEU A 166 -6.49 6.08 15.32
CA LEU A 166 -5.11 5.60 15.43
C LEU A 166 -4.62 4.94 14.13
N ALA A 167 -5.46 4.13 13.50
CA ALA A 167 -5.14 3.48 12.24
C ALA A 167 -4.92 4.50 11.12
N TYR A 168 -5.83 5.45 10.95
CA TYR A 168 -5.73 6.49 9.93
C TYR A 168 -4.49 7.36 10.15
N TRP A 169 -4.26 7.78 11.40
CA TRP A 169 -3.09 8.55 11.77
C TRP A 169 -1.80 7.79 11.44
N LEU A 170 -1.69 6.53 11.88
CA LEU A 170 -0.50 5.71 11.63
C LEU A 170 -0.20 5.54 10.14
N ILE A 171 -1.22 5.27 9.32
CA ILE A 171 -1.06 5.08 7.87
C ILE A 171 -0.62 6.38 7.19
N LEU A 172 -1.30 7.50 7.49
CA LEU A 172 -0.98 8.80 6.87
C LEU A 172 0.35 9.37 7.37
N PHE A 173 0.68 9.15 8.64
CA PHE A 173 2.00 9.45 9.20
C PHE A 173 3.09 8.63 8.51
N THR A 174 2.89 7.32 8.35
CA THR A 174 3.86 6.46 7.66
C THR A 174 4.02 6.86 6.19
N THR A 175 2.93 7.22 5.52
CA THR A 175 2.93 7.71 4.13
C THR A 175 3.72 9.02 3.99
N SER A 176 3.53 9.95 4.92
CA SER A 176 4.27 11.21 4.94
C SER A 176 5.75 11.01 5.31
N CYS A 177 6.09 10.04 6.17
CA CYS A 177 7.48 9.67 6.43
C CYS A 177 8.20 9.22 5.14
N PHE A 178 7.58 8.35 4.35
CA PHE A 178 8.10 7.96 3.04
C PHE A 178 8.28 9.19 2.14
N ALA A 179 7.25 10.04 2.04
CA ALA A 179 7.25 11.23 1.21
C ALA A 179 8.34 12.23 1.62
N ASN A 180 8.60 12.38 2.92
CA ASN A 180 9.66 13.20 3.47
C ASN A 180 11.04 12.70 3.03
N ILE A 181 11.30 11.39 3.12
CA ILE A 181 12.59 10.84 2.66
C ILE A 181 12.74 10.97 1.15
N LEU A 182 11.67 10.76 0.39
CA LEU A 182 11.68 10.97 -1.06
C LEU A 182 11.95 12.44 -1.42
N GLY A 183 11.31 13.39 -0.75
CA GLY A 183 11.58 14.81 -0.95
C GLY A 183 12.99 15.20 -0.54
N LEU A 184 13.54 14.68 0.56
CA LEU A 184 14.95 14.89 0.90
C LEU A 184 15.90 14.35 -0.17
N ASN A 185 15.60 13.20 -0.80
CA ASN A 185 16.38 12.70 -1.94
C ASN A 185 16.35 13.70 -3.10
N ILE A 186 15.17 14.23 -3.43
CA ILE A 186 14.98 15.26 -4.46
C ILE A 186 15.81 16.51 -4.12
N SER A 187 15.74 16.97 -2.87
CA SER A 187 16.47 18.14 -2.37
C SER A 187 17.99 17.99 -2.46
N ALA A 188 18.49 16.81 -2.11
CA ALA A 188 19.91 16.48 -2.20
C ALA A 188 20.38 16.35 -3.66
N GLY A 189 19.53 15.83 -4.55
CA GLY A 189 19.86 15.56 -5.95
C GLY A 189 19.81 16.78 -6.86
N LEU A 190 18.75 17.58 -6.79
CA LEU A 190 18.46 18.65 -7.78
C LEU A 190 19.23 19.95 -7.52
N ASN A 191 19.53 20.72 -8.56
CA ASN A 191 20.29 21.98 -8.43
C ASN A 191 19.44 23.25 -8.37
N SER A 192 18.13 23.15 -8.57
CA SER A 192 17.21 24.31 -8.58
C SER A 192 15.88 23.97 -7.91
N VAL A 193 15.34 24.95 -7.16
CA VAL A 193 14.00 24.90 -6.57
C VAL A 193 12.92 24.84 -7.64
N THR A 194 13.11 25.49 -8.78
CA THR A 194 12.14 25.42 -9.90
C THR A 194 11.99 23.99 -10.44
N THR A 195 13.09 23.24 -10.52
CA THR A 195 13.04 21.84 -10.98
C THR A 195 12.30 20.95 -9.99
N ILE A 196 12.38 21.26 -8.69
CA ILE A 196 11.65 20.54 -7.64
C ILE A 196 10.14 20.67 -7.87
N TYR A 197 9.64 21.88 -8.13
CA TYR A 197 8.20 22.12 -8.34
C TYR A 197 7.63 21.41 -9.59
N ILE A 198 8.45 21.15 -10.59
CA ILE A 198 8.06 20.36 -11.77
C ILE A 198 8.07 18.86 -11.43
N LEU A 199 9.06 18.41 -10.66
CA LEU A 199 9.27 16.98 -10.37
C LEU A 199 8.23 16.43 -9.39
N VAL A 200 7.83 17.19 -8.36
CA VAL A 200 6.90 16.69 -7.32
C VAL A 200 5.55 16.25 -7.93
N PRO A 201 4.84 17.06 -8.74
CA PRO A 201 3.62 16.60 -9.42
C PRO A 201 3.86 15.44 -10.39
N LEU A 202 5.00 15.43 -11.11
CA LEU A 202 5.35 14.34 -12.02
C LEU A 202 5.50 12.99 -11.30
N LEU A 203 5.99 13.00 -10.06
CA LEU A 203 6.06 11.80 -9.22
C LEU A 203 4.70 11.42 -8.62
N LEU A 204 3.81 12.38 -8.40
CA LEU A 204 2.46 12.11 -7.88
C LEU A 204 1.53 11.47 -8.90
N ILE A 205 1.59 11.87 -10.17
CA ILE A 205 0.67 11.34 -11.20
C ILE A 205 0.73 9.81 -11.28
N PRO A 206 1.91 9.15 -11.37
CA PRO A 206 2.00 7.69 -11.33
C PRO A 206 1.46 7.08 -10.03
N GLN A 207 1.68 7.72 -8.88
CA GLN A 207 1.15 7.26 -7.60
C GLN A 207 -0.38 7.24 -7.62
N ILE A 208 -1.03 8.22 -8.27
CA ILE A 208 -2.48 8.28 -8.39
C ILE A 208 -3.00 7.21 -9.37
N ILE A 209 -2.38 7.05 -10.53
CA ILE A 209 -2.86 6.14 -11.58
C ILE A 209 -2.67 4.68 -11.19
N PHE A 210 -1.50 4.31 -10.63
CA PHE A 210 -1.14 2.92 -10.38
C PHE A 210 -1.50 2.43 -8.97
N CYS A 211 -2.31 3.17 -8.20
CA CYS A 211 -2.82 2.72 -6.90
C CYS A 211 -3.94 1.66 -6.98
N GLY A 212 -4.49 1.40 -8.18
CA GLY A 212 -5.49 0.35 -8.42
C GLY A 212 -6.94 0.76 -8.17
N VAL A 213 -7.18 2.00 -7.74
CA VAL A 213 -8.52 2.53 -7.44
C VAL A 213 -9.17 3.17 -8.68
N LEU A 214 -8.45 4.08 -9.33
CA LEU A 214 -8.95 4.79 -10.52
C LEU A 214 -8.88 3.91 -11.78
N VAL A 215 -7.82 3.12 -11.90
CA VAL A 215 -7.61 2.18 -13.00
C VAL A 215 -7.40 0.80 -12.40
N LYS A 216 -8.36 -0.12 -12.64
CA LYS A 216 -8.27 -1.50 -12.16
C LYS A 216 -7.10 -2.21 -12.83
N TYR A 217 -6.37 -3.02 -12.06
CA TYR A 217 -5.15 -3.68 -12.55
C TYR A 217 -5.38 -4.66 -13.69
N ASP A 218 -6.54 -5.32 -13.72
CA ASP A 218 -6.96 -6.24 -14.78
C ASP A 218 -7.33 -5.54 -16.10
N LYS A 219 -7.44 -4.20 -16.09
CA LYS A 219 -7.69 -3.36 -17.26
C LYS A 219 -6.45 -2.55 -17.70
N LEU A 220 -5.28 -2.80 -17.10
CA LEU A 220 -4.02 -2.24 -17.58
C LEU A 220 -3.58 -2.88 -18.89
N HIS A 221 -2.66 -2.22 -19.59
CA HIS A 221 -2.01 -2.78 -20.77
C HIS A 221 -1.46 -4.19 -20.48
N HIS A 222 -1.59 -5.10 -21.45
CA HIS A 222 -1.31 -6.54 -21.27
C HIS A 222 0.11 -6.85 -20.75
N SER A 223 1.10 -6.00 -21.03
CA SER A 223 2.47 -6.15 -20.51
C SER A 223 2.63 -5.81 -19.03
N LEU A 224 1.66 -5.13 -18.41
CA LEU A 224 1.70 -4.65 -17.03
C LEU A 224 0.58 -5.23 -16.16
N THR A 225 -0.38 -5.95 -16.75
CA THR A 225 -1.51 -6.54 -16.03
C THR A 225 -1.10 -7.81 -15.28
N ASN A 226 -1.75 -8.05 -14.15
CA ASN A 226 -1.73 -9.34 -13.48
C ASN A 226 -3.14 -9.58 -12.93
N TYR A 227 -3.73 -10.72 -13.29
CA TYR A 227 -5.12 -11.01 -12.96
C TYR A 227 -5.27 -11.53 -11.52
N GLU A 228 -4.25 -12.15 -10.94
CA GLU A 228 -4.31 -12.76 -9.61
C GLU A 228 -3.79 -11.82 -8.52
N TYR A 229 -2.70 -11.10 -8.79
CA TYR A 229 -1.98 -10.29 -7.81
C TYR A 229 -1.88 -8.84 -8.25
N VAL A 230 -1.56 -7.95 -7.29
CA VAL A 230 -1.14 -6.58 -7.63
C VAL A 230 0.12 -6.66 -8.53
N PRO A 231 0.13 -5.96 -9.69
CA PRO A 231 1.26 -5.96 -10.60
C PRO A 231 2.46 -5.22 -10.00
N LEU A 232 3.65 -5.47 -10.55
CA LEU A 232 4.90 -4.89 -10.03
C LEU A 232 4.83 -3.35 -9.95
N ILE A 233 4.28 -2.70 -10.97
CA ILE A 233 4.12 -1.24 -11.00
C ILE A 233 3.26 -0.74 -9.83
N GLY A 234 2.20 -1.47 -9.47
CA GLY A 234 1.35 -1.18 -8.32
C GLY A 234 2.04 -1.48 -6.99
N ASN A 235 2.94 -2.46 -6.94
CA ASN A 235 3.77 -2.73 -5.76
C ASN A 235 4.80 -1.61 -5.51
N MET A 236 5.29 -0.95 -6.56
CA MET A 236 6.23 0.17 -6.43
C MET A 236 5.59 1.46 -5.91
N MET A 237 4.26 1.60 -6.00
CA MET A 237 3.55 2.79 -5.54
C MET A 237 3.25 2.72 -4.05
N THR A 238 3.80 3.65 -3.28
CA THR A 238 3.47 3.83 -1.86
C THR A 238 1.99 4.16 -1.66
N SER A 239 1.39 4.92 -2.59
CA SER A 239 -0.04 5.24 -2.54
C SER A 239 -0.93 3.99 -2.50
N ARG A 240 -0.53 2.93 -3.22
CA ARG A 240 -1.26 1.65 -3.25
C ARG A 240 -1.31 1.03 -1.87
N TRP A 241 -0.15 0.90 -1.22
CA TRP A 241 -0.05 0.31 0.11
C TRP A 241 -0.83 1.09 1.15
N ALA A 242 -0.70 2.43 1.13
CA ALA A 242 -1.40 3.32 2.06
C ALA A 242 -2.92 3.28 1.85
N TYR A 243 -3.38 3.33 0.60
CA TYR A 243 -4.81 3.26 0.28
C TYR A 243 -5.43 1.93 0.67
N GLU A 244 -4.79 0.82 0.29
CA GLU A 244 -5.26 -0.52 0.64
C GLU A 244 -5.31 -0.70 2.16
N ALA A 245 -4.35 -0.17 2.91
CA ALA A 245 -4.36 -0.20 4.37
C ALA A 245 -5.58 0.53 4.93
N LEU A 246 -5.85 1.77 4.48
CA LEU A 246 -7.02 2.55 4.93
C LEU A 246 -8.33 1.84 4.57
N ALA A 247 -8.46 1.38 3.33
CA ALA A 247 -9.69 0.78 2.81
C ALA A 247 -10.02 -0.54 3.51
N VAL A 248 -9.02 -1.43 3.64
CA VAL A 248 -9.21 -2.73 4.29
C VAL A 248 -9.42 -2.56 5.79
N GLU A 249 -8.68 -1.68 6.45
CA GLU A 249 -8.84 -1.44 7.90
C GLU A 249 -10.22 -0.87 8.21
N GLN A 250 -10.65 0.16 7.47
CA GLN A 250 -11.98 0.76 7.63
C GLN A 250 -13.10 -0.24 7.36
N PHE A 251 -12.92 -1.12 6.36
CA PHE A 251 -13.90 -2.14 6.03
C PHE A 251 -13.95 -3.27 7.07
N LYS A 252 -12.80 -3.82 7.44
CA LYS A 252 -12.69 -5.06 8.23
C LYS A 252 -12.85 -4.82 9.73
N ASN A 253 -12.19 -3.79 10.26
CA ASN A 253 -12.00 -3.61 11.70
C ASN A 253 -12.93 -2.55 12.30
N ASN A 254 -13.94 -2.06 11.56
CA ASN A 254 -14.95 -1.18 12.15
C ASN A 254 -15.80 -1.94 13.16
N GLU A 255 -16.37 -1.22 14.13
CA GLU A 255 -17.10 -1.82 15.26
C GLU A 255 -18.26 -2.72 14.84
N PHE A 256 -18.86 -2.49 13.66
CA PHE A 256 -19.91 -3.33 13.12
C PHE A 256 -19.33 -4.58 12.43
N GLU A 257 -18.50 -4.39 11.39
CA GLU A 257 -18.03 -5.49 10.54
C GLU A 257 -17.11 -6.45 11.30
N LYS A 258 -16.33 -5.98 12.29
CA LYS A 258 -15.40 -6.83 13.05
C LYS A 258 -16.07 -8.07 13.67
N VAL A 259 -17.35 -7.95 14.03
CA VAL A 259 -18.15 -9.04 14.65
C VAL A 259 -18.59 -10.06 13.60
N PHE A 260 -18.78 -9.62 12.35
CA PHE A 260 -19.28 -10.45 11.25
C PHE A 260 -18.17 -10.96 10.32
N PHE A 261 -16.99 -10.34 10.34
CA PHE A 261 -15.98 -10.48 9.31
C PHE A 261 -15.59 -11.94 9.04
N GLU A 262 -15.30 -12.72 10.09
CA GLU A 262 -14.91 -14.13 9.92
C GLU A 262 -16.01 -15.00 9.33
N ILE A 263 -17.27 -14.76 9.74
CA ILE A 263 -18.44 -15.50 9.27
C ILE A 263 -18.74 -15.11 7.82
N GLU A 264 -18.67 -13.83 7.51
CA GLU A 264 -18.79 -13.32 6.15
C GLU A 264 -17.68 -13.87 5.25
N GLN A 265 -16.45 -14.03 5.77
CA GLN A 265 -15.35 -14.65 5.04
C GLN A 265 -15.64 -16.10 4.65
N LYS A 266 -16.13 -16.90 5.61
CA LYS A 266 -16.54 -18.29 5.39
C LYS A 266 -17.70 -18.37 4.40
N ARG A 267 -18.73 -17.55 4.62
CA ARG A 267 -19.92 -17.47 3.77
C ARG A 267 -19.57 -17.10 2.33
N SER A 268 -18.76 -16.06 2.16
CA SER A 268 -18.28 -15.56 0.87
C SER A 268 -17.50 -16.62 0.10
N THR A 269 -16.65 -17.38 0.80
CA THR A 269 -15.88 -18.48 0.20
C THR A 269 -16.79 -19.63 -0.23
N ALA A 270 -17.76 -20.02 0.61
CA ALA A 270 -18.72 -21.05 0.26
C ALA A 270 -19.61 -20.65 -0.93
N ASP A 271 -20.08 -19.40 -0.93
CA ASP A 271 -20.88 -18.82 -2.01
C ASP A 271 -20.10 -18.74 -3.33
N TYR A 272 -18.83 -18.29 -3.26
CA TYR A 272 -17.91 -18.30 -4.40
C TYR A 272 -17.79 -19.69 -5.04
N LEU A 273 -17.49 -20.70 -4.21
CA LEU A 273 -17.29 -22.06 -4.69
C LEU A 273 -18.57 -22.63 -5.30
N LYS A 274 -19.70 -22.47 -4.63
CA LYS A 274 -20.98 -23.06 -5.05
C LYS A 274 -21.56 -22.40 -6.31
N ASN A 275 -21.63 -21.07 -6.32
CA ASN A 275 -22.43 -20.34 -7.30
C ASN A 275 -21.59 -19.83 -8.48
N TRP A 276 -20.26 -19.85 -8.36
CA TRP A 276 -19.37 -19.32 -9.39
C TRP A 276 -18.34 -20.35 -9.85
N LEU A 277 -17.50 -20.87 -8.95
CA LEU A 277 -16.41 -21.77 -9.38
C LEU A 277 -16.91 -23.14 -9.86
N VAL A 278 -17.81 -23.80 -9.12
CA VAL A 278 -18.31 -25.13 -9.50
C VAL A 278 -19.03 -25.10 -10.86
N PRO A 279 -19.98 -24.17 -11.14
CA PRO A 279 -20.62 -24.10 -12.44
C PRO A 279 -19.65 -23.89 -13.61
N GLU A 280 -18.62 -23.05 -13.43
CA GLU A 280 -17.58 -22.85 -14.44
C GLU A 280 -16.76 -24.13 -14.69
N LEU A 281 -16.42 -24.87 -13.63
CA LEU A 281 -15.71 -26.14 -13.75
C LEU A 281 -16.59 -27.25 -14.35
N GLU A 282 -17.90 -27.26 -14.06
CA GLU A 282 -18.87 -28.17 -14.69
C GLU A 282 -19.01 -27.85 -16.18
N GLY A 283 -19.09 -26.57 -16.55
CA GLY A 283 -19.10 -26.13 -17.95
C GLY A 283 -17.86 -26.58 -18.70
N LYS A 284 -16.67 -26.35 -18.13
CA LYS A 284 -15.40 -26.85 -18.69
C LYS A 284 -15.33 -28.36 -18.80
N LEU A 285 -15.88 -29.09 -17.82
CA LEU A 285 -15.90 -30.55 -17.87
C LEU A 285 -16.78 -31.05 -19.03
N GLU A 286 -17.93 -30.44 -19.27
CA GLU A 286 -18.78 -30.82 -20.41
C GLU A 286 -18.15 -30.42 -21.75
N GLU A 287 -17.45 -29.28 -21.83
CA GLU A 287 -16.65 -28.89 -23.00
C GLU A 287 -15.52 -29.90 -23.27
N LEU A 288 -14.77 -30.28 -22.24
CA LEU A 288 -13.72 -31.30 -22.32
C LEU A 288 -14.27 -32.66 -22.80
N LYS A 289 -15.43 -33.09 -22.28
CA LYS A 289 -16.10 -34.33 -22.73
C LYS A 289 -16.48 -34.26 -24.21
N GLN A 290 -16.99 -33.12 -24.67
CA GLN A 290 -17.36 -32.93 -26.06
C GLN A 290 -16.12 -32.94 -26.96
N ASN A 291 -15.08 -32.17 -26.61
CA ASN A 291 -13.82 -32.11 -27.35
C ASN A 291 -13.12 -33.48 -27.42
N TYR A 292 -13.18 -34.27 -26.35
CA TYR A 292 -12.65 -35.64 -26.35
C TYR A 292 -13.43 -36.57 -27.29
N ARG A 293 -14.77 -36.47 -27.35
CA ARG A 293 -15.60 -37.28 -28.25
C ARG A 293 -15.44 -36.91 -29.72
N ASP A 294 -15.21 -35.62 -29.98
CA ASP A 294 -15.04 -35.08 -31.32
C ASP A 294 -13.59 -35.25 -31.85
N GLU A 295 -12.71 -35.92 -31.10
CA GLU A 295 -11.28 -36.07 -31.42
C GLU A 295 -10.62 -34.72 -31.75
N ALA A 296 -10.96 -33.69 -30.96
CA ALA A 296 -10.39 -32.35 -31.10
C ALA A 296 -8.88 -32.33 -30.81
N ASP A 297 -8.26 -31.18 -31.04
CA ASP A 297 -6.81 -30.98 -30.87
C ASP A 297 -6.31 -31.49 -29.50
N PRO A 298 -5.39 -32.48 -29.47
CA PRO A 298 -4.86 -33.05 -28.24
C PRO A 298 -4.22 -32.01 -27.31
N GLU A 299 -3.63 -30.94 -27.84
CA GLU A 299 -3.05 -29.86 -27.04
C GLU A 299 -4.12 -29.09 -26.24
N SER A 300 -5.28 -28.82 -26.86
CA SER A 300 -6.41 -28.16 -26.20
C SER A 300 -7.00 -29.02 -25.10
N ILE A 301 -7.19 -30.32 -25.37
CA ILE A 301 -7.70 -31.29 -24.38
C ILE A 301 -6.74 -31.38 -23.19
N GLN A 302 -5.44 -31.42 -23.44
CA GLN A 302 -4.42 -31.44 -22.39
C GLN A 302 -4.46 -30.15 -21.53
N ALA A 303 -4.61 -28.99 -22.15
CA ALA A 303 -4.67 -27.71 -21.45
C ALA A 303 -5.91 -27.59 -20.54
N ASP A 304 -7.09 -28.01 -21.02
CA ASP A 304 -8.32 -28.01 -20.23
C ASP A 304 -8.25 -29.00 -19.06
N LEU A 305 -7.69 -30.20 -19.31
CA LEU A 305 -7.48 -31.22 -18.28
C LEU A 305 -6.51 -30.74 -17.20
N GLN A 306 -5.40 -30.08 -17.59
CA GLN A 306 -4.46 -29.48 -16.64
C GLN A 306 -5.11 -28.39 -15.79
N THR A 307 -5.93 -27.54 -16.41
CA THR A 307 -6.69 -26.49 -15.72
C THR A 307 -7.63 -27.11 -14.69
N LEU A 308 -8.42 -28.10 -15.10
CA LEU A 308 -9.37 -28.79 -14.24
C LEU A 308 -8.66 -29.49 -13.06
N ASN A 309 -7.61 -30.26 -13.32
CA ASN A 309 -6.84 -30.95 -12.29
C ASN A 309 -6.20 -29.98 -11.29
N THR A 310 -5.64 -28.87 -11.77
CA THR A 310 -5.07 -27.82 -10.93
C THR A 310 -6.14 -27.22 -10.01
N MET A 311 -7.31 -26.88 -10.56
CA MET A 311 -8.41 -26.31 -9.79
C MET A 311 -8.98 -27.29 -8.77
N LEU A 312 -9.19 -28.56 -9.14
CA LEU A 312 -9.66 -29.60 -8.22
C LEU A 312 -8.71 -29.82 -7.04
N ALA A 313 -7.39 -29.80 -7.30
CA ALA A 313 -6.37 -29.89 -6.26
C ALA A 313 -6.32 -28.64 -5.34
N GLU A 314 -6.63 -27.45 -5.89
CA GLU A 314 -6.68 -26.21 -5.12
C GLU A 314 -7.95 -26.06 -4.27
N MET A 315 -9.08 -26.60 -4.71
CA MET A 315 -10.34 -26.55 -3.95
C MET A 315 -10.20 -27.20 -2.57
N GLY A 316 -9.45 -28.29 -2.46
CA GLY A 316 -9.14 -28.94 -1.17
C GLY A 316 -8.34 -28.07 -0.19
N LYS A 317 -7.68 -27.01 -0.67
CA LYS A 317 -6.99 -26.02 0.17
C LYS A 317 -7.91 -24.90 0.63
N LEU A 318 -8.97 -24.59 -0.12
CA LEU A 318 -9.90 -23.50 0.17
C LEU A 318 -10.92 -23.88 1.26
N VAL A 319 -11.26 -25.16 1.37
CA VAL A 319 -12.21 -25.70 2.36
C VAL A 319 -11.56 -26.88 3.07
N PRO A 320 -11.07 -26.72 4.32
CA PRO A 320 -10.41 -27.80 5.05
C PRO A 320 -11.29 -29.03 5.30
N GLU A 321 -12.62 -28.87 5.34
CA GLU A 321 -13.55 -30.00 5.46
C GLU A 321 -13.71 -30.81 4.16
N LEU A 322 -13.15 -30.33 3.05
CA LEU A 322 -13.19 -31.02 1.77
C LEU A 322 -12.07 -32.07 1.70
N GLN A 323 -12.42 -33.31 1.37
CA GLN A 323 -11.41 -34.32 1.07
C GLN A 323 -10.62 -33.92 -0.18
N PRO A 324 -9.28 -33.99 -0.16
CA PRO A 324 -8.48 -33.67 -1.34
C PRO A 324 -8.86 -34.58 -2.51
N TYR A 325 -9.18 -33.99 -3.65
CA TYR A 325 -9.28 -34.74 -4.89
C TYR A 325 -7.91 -35.33 -5.23
N ARG A 326 -7.85 -36.64 -5.47
CA ARG A 326 -6.64 -37.29 -5.99
C ARG A 326 -6.75 -37.38 -7.51
N PRO A 327 -5.87 -36.70 -8.27
CA PRO A 327 -5.94 -36.65 -9.72
C PRO A 327 -5.43 -37.93 -10.41
N ASP A 328 -5.39 -39.07 -9.71
CA ASP A 328 -4.75 -40.32 -10.14
C ASP A 328 -5.40 -40.96 -11.40
N HIS A 329 -6.35 -40.30 -12.06
CA HIS A 329 -7.17 -40.82 -13.17
C HIS A 329 -7.37 -39.86 -14.37
N ALA A 330 -6.58 -38.78 -14.48
CA ALA A 330 -6.83 -37.75 -15.49
C ALA A 330 -5.54 -37.26 -16.17
N ASP A 331 -4.82 -38.16 -16.83
CA ASP A 331 -3.99 -37.83 -18.00
C ASP A 331 -4.81 -38.02 -19.29
N VAL A 332 -4.41 -37.37 -20.40
CA VAL A 332 -5.12 -37.40 -21.70
C VAL A 332 -5.39 -38.84 -22.16
N GLU A 333 -4.46 -39.76 -21.90
CA GLU A 333 -4.57 -41.18 -22.25
C GLU A 333 -5.56 -41.96 -21.36
N THR A 334 -5.92 -41.43 -20.20
CA THR A 334 -6.76 -42.07 -19.18
C THR A 334 -8.11 -41.40 -18.99
N PHE A 335 -8.31 -40.21 -19.57
CA PHE A 335 -9.59 -39.51 -19.51
C PHE A 335 -10.65 -40.33 -20.25
N SER A 336 -11.77 -40.55 -19.57
CA SER A 336 -12.87 -41.38 -20.05
C SER A 336 -14.19 -40.91 -19.43
N ASP A 337 -15.33 -41.35 -19.98
CA ASP A 337 -16.65 -41.05 -19.42
C ASP A 337 -16.74 -41.37 -17.91
N PRO A 338 -16.22 -42.51 -17.39
CA PRO A 338 -16.16 -42.76 -15.94
C PRO A 338 -15.36 -41.73 -15.14
N THR A 339 -14.21 -41.27 -15.66
CA THR A 339 -13.41 -40.22 -15.02
C THR A 339 -14.19 -38.91 -14.96
N ALA A 340 -14.88 -38.56 -16.05
CA ALA A 340 -15.68 -37.35 -16.11
C ALA A 340 -16.87 -37.40 -15.12
N GLU A 341 -17.55 -38.54 -15.00
CA GLU A 341 -18.62 -38.72 -14.01
C GLU A 341 -18.09 -38.69 -12.56
N ALA A 342 -16.87 -39.19 -12.31
CA ALA A 342 -16.23 -39.09 -11.00
C ALA A 342 -15.92 -37.62 -10.62
N ILE A 343 -15.42 -36.83 -11.57
CA ILE A 343 -15.18 -35.39 -11.37
C ILE A 343 -16.50 -34.66 -11.10
N LYS A 344 -17.54 -34.95 -11.90
CA LYS A 344 -18.88 -34.38 -11.70
C LYS A 344 -19.47 -34.72 -10.34
N ALA A 345 -19.32 -35.96 -9.90
CA ALA A 345 -19.74 -36.39 -8.57
C ALA A 345 -18.98 -35.65 -7.46
N TYR A 346 -17.67 -35.44 -7.62
CA TYR A 346 -16.86 -34.66 -6.70
C TYR A 346 -17.33 -33.19 -6.64
N LEU A 347 -17.51 -32.52 -7.78
CA LEU A 347 -18.00 -31.14 -7.87
C LEU A 347 -19.39 -30.98 -7.21
N LYS A 348 -20.29 -31.94 -7.42
CA LYS A 348 -21.58 -32.00 -6.72
C LYS A 348 -21.41 -32.17 -5.21
N GLY A 349 -20.45 -32.99 -4.77
CA GLY A 349 -20.06 -33.12 -3.36
C GLY A 349 -19.58 -31.80 -2.77
N VAL A 350 -18.73 -31.06 -3.50
CA VAL A 350 -18.28 -29.72 -3.12
C VAL A 350 -19.47 -28.77 -2.98
N SER A 351 -20.34 -28.69 -3.99
CA SER A 351 -21.52 -27.81 -4.00
C SER A 351 -22.47 -28.08 -2.82
N ASN A 352 -22.66 -29.36 -2.46
CA ASN A 352 -23.45 -29.75 -1.30
C ASN A 352 -22.78 -29.35 0.02
N LEU A 353 -21.48 -29.57 0.15
CA LEU A 353 -20.71 -29.19 1.35
C LEU A 353 -20.72 -27.68 1.54
N THR A 354 -20.37 -26.92 0.51
CA THR A 354 -20.35 -25.45 0.55
C THR A 354 -21.76 -24.88 0.76
N GLY A 355 -22.79 -25.51 0.21
CA GLY A 355 -24.18 -25.21 0.53
C GLY A 355 -24.50 -25.34 2.02
N ARG A 356 -24.03 -26.41 2.69
CA ARG A 356 -24.19 -26.57 4.14
C ARG A 356 -23.43 -25.51 4.93
N ILE A 357 -22.17 -25.23 4.55
CA ILE A 357 -21.34 -24.19 5.18
C ILE A 357 -22.00 -22.81 5.04
N PHE A 358 -22.58 -22.50 3.88
CA PHE A 358 -23.29 -21.25 3.64
C PHE A 358 -24.51 -21.13 4.56
N MET A 359 -25.32 -22.18 4.66
CA MET A 359 -26.51 -22.19 5.53
C MET A 359 -26.14 -22.10 7.02
N SER A 360 -25.10 -22.81 7.46
CA SER A 360 -24.63 -22.72 8.85
C SER A 360 -24.07 -21.32 9.17
N SER A 361 -23.31 -20.72 8.25
CA SER A 361 -22.78 -19.36 8.40
C SER A 361 -23.89 -18.31 8.45
N ASN A 362 -24.96 -18.47 7.65
CA ASN A 362 -26.13 -17.58 7.74
C ASN A 362 -26.85 -17.74 9.08
N LYS A 363 -27.03 -18.96 9.57
CA LYS A 363 -27.63 -19.20 10.90
C LYS A 363 -26.80 -18.54 12.01
N GLU A 364 -25.48 -18.70 11.97
CA GLU A 364 -24.56 -18.05 12.92
C GLU A 364 -24.66 -16.52 12.85
N LYS A 365 -24.70 -15.97 11.64
CA LYS A 365 -24.91 -14.54 11.43
C LYS A 365 -26.24 -14.05 12.00
N ASP A 366 -27.33 -14.79 11.80
CA ASP A 366 -28.65 -14.43 12.33
C ASP A 366 -28.68 -14.49 13.85
N LEU A 367 -27.99 -15.45 14.47
CA LEU A 367 -27.81 -15.49 15.93
C LEU A 367 -27.08 -14.25 16.45
N ILE A 368 -26.01 -13.82 15.77
CA ILE A 368 -25.28 -12.60 16.14
C ILE A 368 -26.15 -11.36 15.94
N ASN A 369 -26.91 -11.28 14.84
CA ASN A 369 -27.85 -10.18 14.60
C ASN A 369 -28.87 -10.08 15.73
N ASN A 370 -29.51 -11.20 16.11
CA ASN A 370 -30.48 -11.23 17.19
C ASN A 370 -29.85 -10.84 18.54
N ALA A 371 -28.68 -11.39 18.86
CA ALA A 371 -27.95 -11.04 20.08
C ALA A 371 -27.57 -9.55 20.14
N LEU A 372 -27.18 -8.95 19.01
CA LEU A 372 -26.90 -7.52 18.93
C LEU A 372 -28.18 -6.68 19.04
N ILE A 373 -29.30 -7.11 18.44
CA ILE A 373 -30.59 -6.43 18.58
C ILE A 373 -31.03 -6.43 20.04
N ASP A 374 -30.93 -7.57 20.73
CA ASP A 374 -31.27 -7.71 22.15
C ASP A 374 -30.36 -6.83 23.02
N HIS A 375 -29.05 -6.85 22.77
CA HIS A 375 -28.07 -6.03 23.49
C HIS A 375 -28.27 -4.52 23.26
N LEU A 376 -28.61 -4.10 22.04
CA LEU A 376 -28.87 -2.70 21.70
C LEU A 376 -30.30 -2.25 22.04
N GLY A 377 -31.18 -3.18 22.39
CA GLY A 377 -32.54 -2.96 22.86
C GLY A 377 -33.60 -2.74 21.78
N SER A 378 -33.23 -2.60 20.50
CA SER A 378 -34.20 -2.51 19.40
C SER A 378 -33.57 -2.72 18.01
N VAL A 379 -34.42 -3.08 17.04
CA VAL A 379 -34.03 -3.16 15.61
C VAL A 379 -33.56 -1.79 15.08
N LYS A 380 -34.17 -0.70 15.56
CA LYS A 380 -33.77 0.66 15.18
C LYS A 380 -32.36 0.97 15.68
N ALA A 381 -32.06 0.66 16.95
CA ALA A 381 -30.73 0.86 17.51
C ALA A 381 -29.65 0.02 16.80
N TYR A 382 -29.98 -1.21 16.38
CA TYR A 382 -29.10 -2.02 15.51
C TYR A 382 -28.86 -1.36 14.15
N SER A 383 -29.91 -0.85 13.50
CA SER A 383 -29.79 -0.14 12.22
C SER A 383 -28.92 1.11 12.35
N ASP A 384 -29.11 1.89 13.42
CA ASP A 384 -28.33 3.10 13.72
C ASP A 384 -26.86 2.77 14.03
N PHE A 385 -26.62 1.67 14.74
CA PHE A 385 -25.27 1.13 14.97
C PHE A 385 -24.60 0.80 13.64
N ARG A 386 -25.26 0.05 12.76
CA ARG A 386 -24.74 -0.24 11.42
C ARG A 386 -24.48 1.03 10.60
N ASN A 387 -25.45 1.95 10.59
CA ASN A 387 -25.37 3.22 9.85
C ASN A 387 -24.18 4.10 10.24
N LYS A 388 -23.68 3.92 11.47
CA LYS A 388 -22.58 4.68 12.07
C LYS A 388 -21.18 4.11 11.79
N TYR A 389 -21.06 2.83 11.44
CA TYR A 389 -19.76 2.15 11.30
C TYR A 389 -19.53 1.46 9.95
N ASP A 390 -20.58 0.94 9.32
CA ASP A 390 -20.53 0.36 7.97
C ASP A 390 -20.52 1.47 6.92
N ASN A 391 -19.89 1.25 5.76
CA ASN A 391 -19.99 2.14 4.60
C ASN A 391 -20.18 1.32 3.32
N LYS A 392 -21.31 1.55 2.64
CA LYS A 392 -21.72 0.75 1.49
C LYS A 392 -20.80 0.94 0.29
N SER A 393 -20.44 2.18 -0.06
CA SER A 393 -19.57 2.46 -1.21
C SER A 393 -18.18 1.83 -1.04
N LEU A 394 -17.61 1.92 0.16
CA LEU A 394 -16.37 1.24 0.49
C LEU A 394 -16.51 -0.29 0.43
N SER A 395 -17.56 -0.85 1.05
CA SER A 395 -17.86 -2.29 0.99
C SER A 395 -17.96 -2.80 -0.45
N ASP A 396 -18.69 -2.07 -1.30
CA ASP A 396 -18.91 -2.43 -2.70
C ASP A 396 -17.60 -2.35 -3.51
N LEU A 397 -16.74 -1.37 -3.23
CA LEU A 397 -15.42 -1.24 -3.84
C LEU A 397 -14.50 -2.41 -3.46
N VAL A 398 -14.29 -2.66 -2.16
CA VAL A 398 -13.32 -3.66 -1.69
C VAL A 398 -13.80 -5.09 -1.96
N ARG A 399 -15.11 -5.31 -2.06
CA ARG A 399 -15.71 -6.59 -2.50
C ARG A 399 -15.81 -6.72 -4.02
N ASN A 400 -15.43 -5.69 -4.77
CA ASN A 400 -15.46 -5.70 -6.22
C ASN A 400 -16.86 -6.03 -6.78
N ARG A 401 -17.93 -5.48 -6.19
CA ARG A 401 -19.32 -5.82 -6.53
C ARG A 401 -19.69 -5.49 -7.98
N SER A 402 -19.08 -4.46 -8.56
CA SER A 402 -19.36 -3.95 -9.90
C SER A 402 -18.82 -4.82 -11.05
N VAL A 403 -17.96 -5.80 -10.79
CA VAL A 403 -17.42 -6.68 -11.84
C VAL A 403 -18.45 -7.72 -12.25
N LEU A 404 -18.65 -7.91 -13.55
CA LEU A 404 -19.55 -8.92 -14.10
C LEU A 404 -18.95 -10.32 -13.94
N ASP A 405 -17.72 -10.50 -14.44
CA ASP A 405 -17.01 -11.78 -14.41
C ASP A 405 -16.51 -12.09 -12.98
N LYS A 406 -17.21 -12.98 -12.28
CA LYS A 406 -16.85 -13.37 -10.90
C LYS A 406 -15.68 -14.34 -10.84
N VAL A 407 -15.43 -15.04 -11.93
CA VAL A 407 -14.30 -15.92 -12.19
C VAL A 407 -13.66 -15.45 -13.48
N ALA A 408 -12.34 -15.29 -13.48
CA ALA A 408 -11.57 -14.96 -14.69
C ALA A 408 -10.60 -16.09 -14.97
N GLU A 409 -10.66 -16.67 -16.16
CA GLU A 409 -9.72 -17.69 -16.60
C GLU A 409 -8.46 -17.04 -17.17
N LYS A 410 -7.28 -17.41 -16.63
CA LYS A 410 -5.99 -16.96 -17.15
C LYS A 410 -4.90 -17.98 -16.87
N ASP A 411 -4.09 -18.28 -17.88
CA ASP A 411 -2.92 -19.17 -17.79
C ASP A 411 -3.29 -20.55 -17.18
N GLY A 412 -4.42 -21.11 -17.60
CA GLY A 412 -4.93 -22.40 -17.11
C GLY A 412 -5.40 -22.40 -15.66
N ARG A 413 -5.78 -21.23 -15.11
CA ARG A 413 -6.27 -21.09 -13.72
C ARG A 413 -7.53 -20.23 -13.67
N MET A 414 -8.44 -20.60 -12.77
CA MET A 414 -9.66 -19.85 -12.47
C MET A 414 -9.40 -18.88 -11.32
N ILE A 415 -9.34 -17.59 -11.63
CA ILE A 415 -9.02 -16.54 -10.68
C ILE A 415 -10.30 -15.92 -10.13
N ARG A 416 -10.44 -15.94 -8.80
CA ARG A 416 -11.56 -15.30 -8.09
C ARG A 416 -11.52 -13.78 -8.25
N LYS A 417 -12.61 -13.19 -8.75
CA LYS A 417 -12.86 -11.74 -8.79
C LYS A 417 -13.99 -11.29 -7.86
N TYR A 418 -14.65 -12.25 -7.22
CA TYR A 418 -15.78 -12.07 -6.32
C TYR A 418 -15.34 -11.77 -4.88
N GLU A 419 -15.88 -10.69 -4.28
CA GLU A 419 -15.73 -10.40 -2.85
C GLU A 419 -14.29 -10.45 -2.34
N LEU A 420 -13.41 -9.71 -3.00
CA LEU A 420 -11.96 -9.73 -2.78
C LEU A 420 -11.54 -9.44 -1.34
N ALA A 421 -12.26 -8.55 -0.64
CA ALA A 421 -12.01 -8.27 0.78
C ALA A 421 -12.22 -9.46 1.73
N TYR A 422 -12.97 -10.47 1.30
CA TYR A 422 -13.16 -11.73 2.04
C TYR A 422 -12.31 -12.87 1.47
N MET A 423 -11.62 -12.67 0.34
CA MET A 423 -10.76 -13.68 -0.26
C MET A 423 -9.43 -13.73 0.49
N LYS A 424 -9.03 -14.91 0.98
CA LYS A 424 -7.68 -15.13 1.51
C LYS A 424 -6.64 -15.08 0.39
N PRO A 425 -5.41 -14.59 0.65
CA PRO A 425 -4.36 -14.52 -0.36
C PRO A 425 -3.94 -15.92 -0.80
N THR A 426 -3.64 -16.08 -2.09
CA THR A 426 -3.19 -17.36 -2.67
C THR A 426 -1.68 -17.56 -2.58
N SER A 427 -0.89 -16.48 -2.50
CA SER A 427 0.57 -16.55 -2.44
C SER A 427 1.12 -16.51 -1.01
N LYS A 428 2.16 -17.31 -0.77
CA LYS A 428 2.88 -17.40 0.52
C LYS A 428 4.12 -16.50 0.60
N ILE A 429 4.38 -15.66 -0.40
CA ILE A 429 5.58 -14.79 -0.46
C ILE A 429 5.17 -13.32 -0.25
N GLY A 430 3.98 -13.07 0.31
CA GLY A 430 3.48 -11.72 0.59
C GLY A 430 2.87 -11.00 -0.61
N ARG A 431 2.82 -11.64 -1.79
CA ARG A 431 1.98 -11.18 -2.90
C ARG A 431 0.52 -11.47 -2.60
N ALA A 432 -0.37 -10.58 -3.00
CA ALA A 432 -1.80 -10.76 -2.84
C ALA A 432 -2.55 -9.94 -3.89
N HIS A 433 -3.83 -10.23 -4.07
CA HIS A 433 -4.76 -9.35 -4.77
C HIS A 433 -4.97 -8.05 -3.97
N LEU A 434 -5.43 -7.01 -4.67
CA LEU A 434 -5.78 -5.74 -4.06
C LEU A 434 -6.98 -5.94 -3.12
N TYR A 435 -6.91 -5.34 -1.93
CA TYR A 435 -7.90 -5.42 -0.86
C TYR A 435 -7.96 -6.77 -0.12
N ALA A 436 -6.96 -7.65 -0.28
CA ALA A 436 -6.92 -8.85 0.54
C ALA A 436 -6.92 -8.48 2.05
N PRO A 437 -7.64 -9.21 2.91
CA PRO A 437 -7.80 -8.87 4.33
C PRO A 437 -6.58 -9.18 5.19
N ASN A 438 -5.64 -9.94 4.63
CA ASN A 438 -4.34 -10.26 5.18
C ASN A 438 -3.38 -10.63 4.06
N LYS A 439 -2.09 -10.71 4.39
CA LYS A 439 -1.00 -11.14 3.52
C LYS A 439 -0.30 -12.33 4.18
N GLN A 440 0.17 -13.27 3.37
CA GLN A 440 0.79 -14.50 3.87
C GLN A 440 2.30 -14.53 3.58
N LEU A 441 3.11 -14.71 4.62
CA LEU A 441 4.55 -14.96 4.54
C LEU A 441 4.88 -16.33 5.12
N GLY A 442 5.07 -17.31 4.23
CA GLY A 442 5.25 -18.71 4.60
C GLY A 442 4.03 -19.25 5.34
N ARG A 443 4.17 -19.41 6.66
CA ARG A 443 3.10 -19.88 7.57
C ARG A 443 2.41 -18.73 8.32
N PHE A 444 2.98 -17.53 8.30
CA PHE A 444 2.46 -16.39 9.03
C PHE A 444 1.43 -15.64 8.20
N GLU A 445 0.27 -15.39 8.81
CA GLU A 445 -0.79 -14.54 8.27
C GLU A 445 -0.70 -13.19 8.99
N ILE A 446 -0.42 -12.13 8.22
CA ILE A 446 -0.21 -10.78 8.74
C ILE A 446 -1.35 -9.92 8.26
N ASP A 447 -1.97 -9.18 9.18
CA ASP A 447 -3.02 -8.22 8.83
C ASP A 447 -2.52 -7.19 7.80
N THR A 448 -3.39 -6.82 6.87
CA THR A 448 -3.07 -5.88 5.79
C THR A 448 -2.61 -4.52 6.31
N LEU A 449 -3.13 -4.03 7.44
CA LEU A 449 -2.65 -2.79 8.06
C LEU A 449 -1.15 -2.86 8.33
N TRP A 450 -0.73 -3.85 9.11
CA TRP A 450 0.65 -3.99 9.56
C TRP A 450 1.60 -4.35 8.42
N TYR A 451 1.17 -5.23 7.51
CA TYR A 451 1.97 -5.59 6.35
C TYR A 451 2.22 -4.38 5.45
N ASN A 452 1.18 -3.58 5.17
CA ASN A 452 1.29 -2.43 4.29
C ASN A 452 2.11 -1.31 4.94
N VAL A 453 1.92 -1.03 6.24
CA VAL A 453 2.76 -0.09 6.99
C VAL A 453 4.23 -0.52 6.95
N ALA A 454 4.52 -1.81 7.16
CA ALA A 454 5.87 -2.35 7.08
C ALA A 454 6.47 -2.21 5.67
N ALA A 455 5.68 -2.43 4.61
CA ALA A 455 6.12 -2.24 3.23
C ALA A 455 6.52 -0.78 2.94
N ILE A 456 5.73 0.19 3.44
CA ILE A 456 6.07 1.62 3.29
C ILE A 456 7.34 1.98 4.07
N TRP A 457 7.52 1.44 5.27
CA TRP A 457 8.76 1.63 6.04
C TRP A 457 9.97 0.98 5.36
N LEU A 458 9.80 -0.17 4.70
CA LEU A 458 10.85 -0.78 3.89
C LEU A 458 11.26 0.16 2.74
N TYR A 459 10.32 0.78 2.04
CA TYR A 459 10.64 1.77 1.00
C TYR A 459 11.30 3.01 1.59
N THR A 460 10.82 3.47 2.74
CA THR A 460 11.42 4.58 3.49
C THR A 460 12.89 4.29 3.82
N LEU A 461 13.20 3.06 4.26
CA LEU A 461 14.56 2.61 4.52
C LEU A 461 15.41 2.57 3.24
N VAL A 462 14.88 2.04 2.13
CA VAL A 462 15.58 2.02 0.84
C VAL A 462 15.94 3.44 0.39
N PHE A 463 14.99 4.37 0.43
CA PHE A 463 15.25 5.77 0.06
C PHE A 463 16.14 6.51 1.08
N TYR A 464 16.12 6.09 2.34
CA TYR A 464 17.07 6.61 3.33
C TYR A 464 18.51 6.21 2.98
N LEU A 465 18.73 4.96 2.54
CA LEU A 465 20.04 4.49 2.08
C LEU A 465 20.50 5.23 0.81
N THR A 466 19.59 5.53 -0.13
CA THR A 466 19.93 6.32 -1.32
C THR A 466 20.30 7.77 -0.97
N LEU A 467 19.62 8.36 0.01
CA LEU A 467 19.92 9.69 0.53
C LEU A 467 21.29 9.71 1.20
N ARG A 468 21.55 8.75 2.09
CA ARG A 468 22.84 8.64 2.79
C ARG A 468 24.01 8.50 1.84
N THR A 469 23.83 7.83 0.69
CA THR A 469 24.90 7.61 -0.30
C THR A 469 25.00 8.70 -1.38
N ASP A 470 24.14 9.72 -1.35
CA ASP A 470 24.00 10.76 -2.41
C ASP A 470 23.80 10.17 -3.81
N LEU A 471 23.10 9.04 -3.91
CA LEU A 471 23.00 8.27 -5.15
C LEU A 471 22.37 9.08 -6.28
N LEU A 472 21.30 9.83 -5.99
CA LEU A 472 20.61 10.65 -6.99
C LEU A 472 21.52 11.76 -7.55
N ARG A 473 22.27 12.43 -6.67
CA ARG A 473 23.22 13.49 -7.08
C ARG A 473 24.36 12.92 -7.91
N LYS A 474 24.91 11.77 -7.53
CA LYS A 474 25.95 11.07 -8.30
C LYS A 474 25.45 10.71 -9.70
N ALA A 475 24.22 10.19 -9.82
CA ALA A 475 23.61 9.85 -11.10
C ALA A 475 23.43 11.08 -12.01
N MET A 476 22.96 12.20 -11.46
CA MET A 476 22.82 13.44 -12.22
C MET A 476 24.15 14.00 -12.71
N ASN A 477 25.18 14.03 -11.86
CA ASN A 477 26.50 14.52 -12.23
C ASN A 477 27.15 13.67 -13.34
N ILE A 478 26.91 12.35 -13.37
CA ILE A 478 27.39 11.48 -14.46
C ILE A 478 26.71 11.86 -15.78
N SER A 479 25.40 12.14 -15.76
CA SER A 479 24.65 12.58 -16.94
C SER A 479 25.18 13.92 -17.48
N GLU A 480 25.44 14.89 -16.60
CA GLU A 480 26.03 16.18 -16.96
C GLU A 480 27.45 16.02 -17.55
N ARG A 481 28.30 15.22 -16.91
CA ARG A 481 29.66 14.93 -17.41
C ARG A 481 29.63 14.31 -18.80
N ARG A 482 28.75 13.33 -19.05
CA ARG A 482 28.58 12.69 -20.38
C ARG A 482 28.09 13.68 -21.44
N LYS A 483 27.21 14.62 -21.08
CA LYS A 483 26.77 15.70 -21.99
C LYS A 483 27.92 16.64 -22.35
N LEU A 484 28.76 17.00 -21.38
CA LEU A 484 29.95 17.83 -21.61
C LEU A 484 30.99 17.14 -22.51
N THR A 485 31.24 15.85 -22.31
CA THR A 485 32.17 15.09 -23.17
C THR A 485 31.66 14.96 -24.61
N ARG A 486 30.35 14.76 -24.80
CA ARG A 486 29.75 14.73 -26.15
C ARG A 486 29.81 16.09 -26.86
N LYS A 487 29.64 17.19 -26.13
CA LYS A 487 29.78 18.56 -26.68
C LYS A 487 31.22 18.95 -27.02
N GLN A 488 32.21 18.30 -26.41
CA GLN A 488 33.64 18.51 -26.72
C GLN A 488 34.13 17.59 -27.87
N ALA A 489 33.38 16.52 -28.17
CA ALA A 489 33.68 15.57 -29.25
C ALA A 489 32.92 15.87 -30.57
N SER A 490 31.99 16.85 -30.54
CA SER A 490 31.30 17.44 -31.68
C SER A 490 31.87 18.82 -31.97
#